data_AF-A0A9J7BI22-F1
#
_entry.id   AF-A0A9J7BI22-F1
#
_cell.length_a   1.000
_cell.length_b   1.000
_cell.length_c   1.000
_cell.angle_alpha   90.00
_cell.angle_beta   90.00
_cell.angle_gamma   90.00
#
_symmetry.space_group_name_H-M   'P 1'
#
loop_
_entity.id
_entity.type
_entity.pdbx_description
1 polymer ?
#
loop_
_entity_poly.entity_id
_entity_poly.type
_entity_poly.pdbx_seq_one_letter_code
_entity_poly.pdbx_strand_id
1 'polypeptide(L)'
;MAAATTTFEVGRTWTARVSERNSELMAQQALRRRGVRTPEFYFSKHFDNSRLVKAPDPVRVREMRVFTAAVTVLFSLIMIYGLQHFSAIERSYRVEAEKQQIDQLREENRQLKLSEAQLTQPSRIDTKARELGLAAPQPGQVVHPSARVDASAPALAQINAPAPPVQ
;
A
#
# COMPACT_ATOMS: atom_id res chain seq x y z
N MET A 1 66.09 -4.64 -13.54
CA MET A 1 64.72 -4.12 -13.75
C MET A 1 63.98 -5.09 -14.66
N ALA A 2 63.30 -6.08 -14.09
CA ALA A 2 62.41 -6.96 -14.85
C ALA A 2 61.08 -6.99 -14.09
N ALA A 3 60.13 -6.19 -14.57
CA ALA A 3 58.80 -6.10 -14.01
C ALA A 3 58.04 -7.38 -14.36
N ALA A 4 57.67 -8.16 -13.34
CA ALA A 4 56.76 -9.28 -13.49
C ALA A 4 55.35 -8.72 -13.74
N THR A 5 54.94 -8.69 -15.00
CA THR A 5 53.58 -8.37 -15.41
C THR A 5 52.65 -9.52 -15.02
N THR A 6 51.98 -9.43 -13.87
CA THR A 6 50.87 -10.32 -13.55
C THR A 6 49.61 -9.77 -14.21
N THR A 7 49.32 -10.23 -15.43
CA THR A 7 48.03 -10.01 -16.08
C THR A 7 46.96 -10.78 -15.31
N PHE A 8 46.03 -10.04 -14.70
CA PHE A 8 44.84 -10.58 -14.06
C PHE A 8 43.84 -10.97 -15.16
N GLU A 9 43.90 -12.22 -15.64
CA GLU A 9 42.90 -12.74 -16.57
C GLU A 9 41.56 -12.96 -15.85
N VAL A 10 40.61 -12.07 -16.14
CA VAL A 10 39.19 -12.18 -15.79
C VAL A 10 38.59 -13.31 -16.63
N GLY A 11 38.27 -14.44 -15.99
CA GLY A 11 37.44 -15.48 -16.63
C GLY A 11 37.78 -16.92 -16.26
N ARG A 12 39.04 -17.22 -15.88
CA ARG A 12 39.45 -18.60 -15.52
C ARG A 12 39.52 -18.77 -14.01
N THR A 13 38.60 -19.58 -13.46
CA THR A 13 38.57 -19.91 -12.03
C THR A 13 39.94 -20.42 -11.59
N TRP A 14 40.40 -19.99 -10.41
CA TRP A 14 41.71 -20.38 -9.87
C TRP A 14 41.88 -21.91 -9.87
N THR A 15 40.79 -22.64 -9.63
CA THR A 15 40.74 -24.10 -9.69
C THR A 15 41.04 -24.67 -11.08
N ALA A 16 40.48 -24.08 -12.15
CA ALA A 16 40.72 -24.51 -13.52
C ALA A 16 42.19 -24.31 -13.93
N ARG A 17 42.81 -23.20 -13.51
CA ARG A 17 44.24 -22.94 -13.74
C ARG A 17 45.13 -23.94 -13.00
N VAL A 18 44.79 -24.26 -11.75
CA VAL A 18 45.53 -25.24 -10.96
C VAL A 18 45.40 -26.64 -11.56
N SER A 19 44.21 -27.04 -12.05
CA SER A 19 44.03 -28.35 -12.68
C SER A 19 44.82 -28.51 -13.97
N GLU A 20 44.86 -27.45 -14.80
CA GLU A 20 45.63 -27.44 -16.06
C GLU A 20 47.13 -27.49 -15.78
N ARG A 21 47.62 -26.73 -14.81
CA ARG A 21 49.03 -26.81 -14.40
C ARG A 21 49.41 -28.18 -13.84
N ASN A 22 48.53 -28.80 -13.07
CA ASN A 22 48.75 -30.14 -12.54
C ASN A 22 48.76 -31.19 -13.66
N SER A 23 47.89 -31.09 -14.66
CA SER A 23 47.87 -32.02 -15.80
C SER A 23 49.12 -31.89 -16.66
N GLU A 24 49.61 -30.68 -16.91
CA GLU A 24 50.89 -30.44 -17.57
C GLU A 24 52.06 -31.09 -16.83
N LEU A 25 52.14 -30.90 -15.51
CA LEU A 25 53.19 -31.49 -14.68
C LEU A 25 53.14 -33.03 -14.71
N MET A 26 51.93 -33.61 -14.69
CA MET A 26 51.74 -35.06 -14.82
C MET A 26 52.20 -35.58 -16.19
N ALA A 27 51.89 -34.86 -17.28
CA ALA A 27 52.35 -35.20 -18.62
C ALA A 27 53.89 -35.13 -18.75
N GLN A 28 54.51 -34.11 -18.14
CA GLN A 28 55.98 -33.97 -18.09
C GLN A 28 56.65 -35.09 -17.29
N GLN A 29 56.02 -35.55 -16.21
CA GLN A 29 56.51 -36.71 -15.45
C GLN A 29 56.50 -37.98 -16.30
N ALA A 30 55.44 -38.25 -17.07
CA ALA A 30 55.36 -39.41 -17.94
C ALA A 30 56.47 -39.41 -19.01
N LEU A 31 56.78 -38.24 -19.58
CA LEU A 31 57.87 -38.07 -20.55
C LEU A 31 59.26 -38.36 -19.93
N ARG A 32 59.48 -37.96 -18.66
CA ARG A 32 60.74 -38.24 -17.93
C ARG A 32 60.89 -39.71 -17.52
N ARG A 33 59.82 -40.50 -17.51
CA ARG A 33 59.82 -41.94 -17.14
C ARG A 33 60.25 -42.88 -18.27
N ARG A 34 60.43 -42.40 -19.50
CA ARG A 34 60.63 -43.24 -20.70
C ARG A 34 62.01 -43.93 -20.82
N GLY A 35 62.87 -43.85 -19.81
CA GLY A 35 64.24 -44.42 -19.86
C GLY A 35 64.73 -45.08 -18.57
N VAL A 36 63.88 -45.27 -17.55
CA VAL A 36 64.33 -45.77 -16.24
C VAL A 36 63.90 -47.23 -16.05
N ARG A 37 64.87 -48.15 -15.99
CA ARG A 37 64.70 -49.59 -15.79
C ARG A 37 64.59 -49.98 -14.30
N THR A 38 63.89 -49.18 -13.50
CA THR A 38 63.64 -49.50 -12.09
C THR A 38 62.15 -49.80 -11.87
N PRO A 39 61.80 -50.90 -11.18
CA PRO A 39 60.40 -51.20 -10.86
C PRO A 39 59.79 -50.07 -10.02
N GLU A 40 58.69 -49.46 -10.50
CA GLU A 40 57.99 -48.40 -9.77
C GLU A 40 57.13 -49.00 -8.66
N PHE A 41 57.48 -48.71 -7.40
CA PHE A 41 56.64 -49.02 -6.25
C PHE A 41 55.68 -47.84 -6.01
N TYR A 42 54.38 -48.07 -6.27
CA TYR A 42 53.35 -47.09 -5.98
C TYR A 42 53.05 -47.09 -4.48
N PHE A 43 53.65 -46.15 -3.75
CA PHE A 43 53.21 -45.84 -2.40
C PHE A 43 51.98 -44.94 -2.48
N SER A 44 50.79 -45.49 -2.22
CA SER A 44 49.57 -44.72 -2.03
C SER A 44 49.68 -43.90 -0.74
N LYS A 45 50.32 -42.73 -0.83
CA LYS A 45 50.37 -41.78 0.26
C LYS A 45 48.97 -41.21 0.46
N HIS A 46 48.29 -41.64 1.52
CA HIS A 46 47.01 -41.09 1.91
C HIS A 46 47.25 -39.69 2.50
N PHE A 47 46.89 -38.66 1.75
CA PHE A 47 46.94 -37.29 2.24
C PHE A 47 45.75 -37.08 3.18
N ASP A 48 46.01 -37.09 4.48
CA ASP A 48 45.01 -36.73 5.47
C ASP A 48 44.86 -35.20 5.52
N ASN A 49 43.83 -34.70 4.84
CA ASN A 49 43.46 -33.29 4.82
C ASN A 49 42.51 -32.90 5.97
N SER A 50 42.25 -33.80 6.95
CA SER A 50 41.33 -33.54 8.06
C SER A 50 41.72 -32.31 8.91
N ARG A 51 43.01 -31.96 8.91
CA ARG A 51 43.56 -30.80 9.66
C ARG A 51 43.68 -29.53 8.82
N LEU A 52 43.34 -29.56 7.54
CA LEU A 52 43.44 -28.40 6.67
C LEU A 52 42.27 -27.45 6.95
N VAL A 53 42.48 -26.53 7.88
CA VAL A 53 41.55 -25.42 8.11
C VAL A 53 41.82 -24.35 7.06
N LYS A 54 40.84 -24.11 6.19
CA LYS A 54 40.91 -23.02 5.22
C LYS A 54 40.95 -21.70 5.98
N ALA A 55 42.04 -20.93 5.83
CA ALA A 55 42.15 -19.63 6.46
C ALA A 55 40.97 -18.74 6.00
N PRO A 56 40.28 -18.06 6.93
CA PRO A 56 39.17 -17.19 6.57
C PRO A 56 39.71 -15.96 5.82
N ASP A 57 39.25 -15.74 4.59
CA ASP A 57 39.53 -14.52 3.82
C ASP A 57 38.58 -13.39 4.29
N PRO A 58 39.06 -12.40 5.06
CA PRO A 58 38.19 -11.34 5.62
C PRO A 58 37.57 -10.45 4.53
N VAL A 59 38.24 -10.32 3.40
CA VAL A 59 37.77 -9.53 2.25
C VAL A 59 36.50 -10.13 1.64
N ARG A 60 36.45 -11.46 1.46
CA ARG A 60 35.27 -12.15 0.92
C ARG A 60 34.05 -12.00 1.84
N VAL A 61 34.26 -12.06 3.16
CA VAL A 61 33.17 -11.86 4.13
C VAL A 61 32.62 -10.44 4.03
N ARG A 62 33.48 -9.44 3.83
CA ARG A 62 33.06 -8.05 3.64
C ARG A 62 32.28 -7.86 2.33
N GLU A 63 32.75 -8.42 1.23
CA GLU A 63 32.06 -8.37 -0.06
C GLU A 63 30.67 -9.03 0.01
N MET A 64 30.57 -10.21 0.62
CA MET A 64 29.29 -10.89 0.82
C MET A 64 28.32 -10.06 1.66
N ARG A 65 28.80 -9.44 2.75
CA ARG A 65 27.97 -8.56 3.59
C ARG A 65 27.45 -7.34 2.82
N VAL A 66 28.31 -6.68 2.03
CA VAL A 66 27.92 -5.52 1.21
C VAL A 66 26.91 -5.94 0.14
N PHE A 67 27.12 -7.08 -0.52
CA PHE A 67 26.18 -7.61 -1.50
C PHE A 67 24.81 -7.93 -0.88
N THR A 68 24.79 -8.61 0.26
CA THR A 68 23.54 -8.90 0.99
C THR A 68 22.85 -7.62 1.46
N ALA A 69 23.60 -6.63 1.94
CA ALA A 69 23.06 -5.32 2.31
C ALA A 69 22.43 -4.60 1.10
N ALA A 70 23.08 -4.62 -0.06
CA ALA A 70 22.53 -4.04 -1.28
C ALA A 70 21.23 -4.73 -1.73
N VAL A 71 21.20 -6.06 -1.71
CA VAL A 71 20.01 -6.85 -2.07
C VAL A 71 18.85 -6.59 -1.11
N THR A 72 19.13 -6.55 0.19
CA THR A 72 18.09 -6.27 1.20
C THR A 72 17.52 -4.87 1.06
N VAL A 73 18.36 -3.85 0.85
CA VAL A 73 17.89 -2.47 0.58
C VAL A 73 17.04 -2.40 -0.68
N LEU A 74 17.49 -3.01 -1.79
CA LEU A 74 16.73 -3.05 -3.04
C LEU A 74 15.37 -3.72 -2.85
N PHE A 75 15.34 -4.87 -2.15
CA PHE A 75 14.11 -5.59 -1.84
C PHE A 75 13.16 -4.76 -0.99
N SER A 76 13.66 -4.09 0.06
CA SER A 76 12.85 -3.21 0.91
C SER A 76 12.26 -2.05 0.12
N LEU A 77 13.02 -1.42 -0.79
CA LEU A 77 12.50 -0.35 -1.65
C LEU A 77 11.35 -0.83 -2.53
N ILE A 78 11.51 -1.99 -3.18
CA ILE A 78 10.46 -2.59 -4.02
C ILE A 78 9.22 -2.94 -3.18
N MET A 79 9.43 -3.51 -1.99
CA MET A 79 8.34 -3.87 -1.09
C MET A 79 7.58 -2.63 -0.60
N ILE A 80 8.28 -1.58 -0.18
CA ILE A 80 7.68 -0.30 0.24
C ILE A 80 6.91 0.31 -0.93
N TYR A 81 7.48 0.33 -2.15
CA TYR A 81 6.79 0.82 -3.34
C TYR A 81 5.51 0.02 -3.62
N GLY A 82 5.56 -1.32 -3.55
CA GLY A 82 4.40 -2.18 -3.74
C GLY A 82 3.31 -1.92 -2.69
N LEU A 83 3.68 -1.81 -1.42
CA LEU A 83 2.76 -1.49 -0.32
C LEU A 83 2.17 -0.08 -0.45
N GLN A 84 2.97 0.91 -0.88
CA GLN A 84 2.51 2.26 -1.18
C GLN A 84 1.54 2.28 -2.36
N HIS A 85 1.86 1.57 -3.43
CA HIS A 85 1.00 1.44 -4.61
C HIS A 85 -0.34 0.80 -4.25
N PHE A 86 -0.33 -0.25 -3.42
CA PHE A 86 -1.55 -0.87 -2.92
C PHE A 86 -2.35 0.08 -2.02
N SER A 87 -1.67 0.83 -1.14
CA SER A 87 -2.30 1.86 -0.30
C SER A 87 -2.92 3.00 -1.12
N ALA A 88 -2.30 3.39 -2.23
CA ALA A 88 -2.83 4.38 -3.15
C ALA A 88 -4.08 3.87 -3.88
N ILE A 89 -4.08 2.59 -4.29
CA ILE A 89 -5.25 1.94 -4.88
C ILE A 89 -6.40 1.88 -3.87
N GLU A 90 -6.17 1.43 -2.64
CA GLU A 90 -7.22 1.39 -1.61
C GLU A 90 -7.74 2.80 -1.25
N ARG A 91 -6.85 3.79 -1.17
CA ARG A 91 -7.25 5.20 -0.99
C ARG A 91 -8.05 5.74 -2.17
N SER A 92 -7.74 5.33 -3.40
CA SER A 92 -8.49 5.78 -4.58
C SER A 92 -9.94 5.29 -4.55
N TYR A 93 -10.20 4.06 -4.08
CA TYR A 93 -11.57 3.57 -3.88
C TYR A 93 -12.32 4.32 -2.78
N ARG A 94 -11.66 4.68 -1.67
CA ARG A 94 -12.30 5.50 -0.61
C ARG A 94 -12.67 6.90 -1.13
N VAL A 95 -11.77 7.52 -1.90
CA VAL A 95 -12.04 8.83 -2.51
C VAL A 95 -13.16 8.75 -3.54
N GLU A 96 -13.22 7.67 -4.33
CA GLU A 96 -14.30 7.46 -5.29
C GLU A 96 -15.65 7.24 -4.59
N ALA A 97 -15.67 6.46 -3.49
CA ALA A 97 -16.87 6.24 -2.69
C ALA A 97 -17.36 7.52 -2.02
N GLU A 98 -16.46 8.34 -1.46
CA GLU A 98 -16.82 9.64 -0.87
C GLU A 98 -17.35 10.62 -1.94
N LYS A 99 -16.78 10.64 -3.15
CA LYS A 99 -17.32 11.43 -4.26
C LYS A 99 -18.72 10.99 -4.65
N GLN A 100 -18.98 9.69 -4.75
CA GLN A 100 -20.31 9.16 -5.05
C GLN A 100 -21.34 9.58 -4.00
N GLN A 101 -20.97 9.58 -2.71
CA GLN A 101 -21.85 10.06 -1.64
C GLN A 101 -22.18 11.55 -1.77
N ILE A 102 -21.18 12.39 -2.09
CA ILE A 102 -21.41 13.83 -2.31
C ILE A 102 -22.37 14.05 -3.48
N ASP A 103 -22.19 13.33 -4.58
CA ASP A 103 -23.03 13.50 -5.75
C ASP A 103 -24.46 12.96 -5.53
N GLN A 104 -24.62 11.86 -4.78
CA GLN A 104 -25.93 11.40 -4.32
C GLN A 104 -26.63 12.47 -3.46
N LEU A 105 -25.95 12.99 -2.43
CA LEU A 105 -26.51 14.01 -1.55
C LEU A 105 -26.87 15.30 -2.31
N ARG A 106 -26.08 15.67 -3.32
CA ARG A 106 -26.39 16.82 -4.19
C ARG A 106 -27.64 16.59 -5.02
N GLU A 107 -27.80 15.39 -5.57
CA GLU A 107 -28.99 15.05 -6.36
C GLU A 107 -30.24 14.98 -5.46
N GLU A 108 -30.15 14.39 -4.28
CA GLU A 108 -31.21 14.40 -3.28
C GLU A 108 -31.60 15.83 -2.89
N ASN A 109 -30.62 16.70 -2.62
CA ASN A 109 -30.88 18.09 -2.29
C ASN A 109 -31.58 18.85 -3.43
N ARG A 110 -31.20 18.56 -4.68
CA ARG A 110 -31.85 19.12 -5.86
C ARG A 110 -33.30 18.65 -5.96
N GLN A 111 -33.56 17.36 -5.75
CA GLN A 111 -34.91 16.79 -5.75
C GLN A 111 -35.77 17.39 -4.64
N LEU A 112 -35.23 17.55 -3.44
CA LEU A 112 -35.92 18.18 -2.32
C LEU A 112 -36.31 19.63 -2.64
N LYS A 113 -35.39 20.43 -3.20
CA LYS A 113 -35.69 21.81 -3.63
C LYS A 113 -36.75 21.87 -4.72
N LEU A 114 -36.74 20.95 -5.67
CA LEU A 114 -37.79 20.85 -6.68
C LEU A 114 -39.14 20.50 -6.04
N SER A 115 -39.15 19.57 -5.08
CA SER A 115 -40.37 19.20 -4.36
C SER A 115 -40.93 20.35 -3.51
N GLU A 116 -40.06 21.11 -2.86
CA GLU A 116 -40.41 22.30 -2.08
C GLU A 116 -41.01 23.37 -2.98
N ALA A 117 -40.40 23.65 -4.13
CA ALA A 117 -40.94 24.59 -5.11
C ALA A 117 -42.32 24.16 -5.64
N GLN A 118 -42.51 22.86 -5.90
CA GLN A 118 -43.80 22.31 -6.31
C GLN A 118 -44.87 22.35 -5.21
N LEU A 119 -44.49 22.21 -3.93
CA LEU A 119 -45.39 22.27 -2.79
C LEU A 119 -45.77 23.71 -2.43
N THR A 120 -44.81 24.63 -2.56
CA THR A 120 -44.99 26.07 -2.29
C THR A 120 -45.74 26.77 -3.43
N GLN A 121 -45.97 26.09 -4.57
CA GLN A 121 -46.66 26.68 -5.70
C GLN A 121 -48.10 27.09 -5.32
N PRO A 122 -48.44 28.38 -5.40
CA PRO A 122 -49.70 28.91 -4.87
C PRO A 122 -50.93 28.32 -5.55
N SER A 123 -50.83 28.03 -6.85
CA SER A 123 -51.91 27.34 -7.60
C SER A 123 -52.24 25.97 -7.01
N ARG A 124 -51.25 25.20 -6.57
CA ARG A 124 -51.44 23.88 -5.96
C ARG A 124 -52.05 23.98 -4.57
N ILE A 125 -51.60 24.97 -3.79
CA ILE A 125 -52.15 25.28 -2.46
C ILE A 125 -53.63 25.66 -2.59
N ASP A 126 -53.98 26.52 -3.54
CA ASP A 126 -55.36 26.94 -3.79
C ASP A 126 -56.25 25.78 -4.23
N THR A 127 -55.77 24.87 -5.08
CA THR A 127 -56.53 23.67 -5.46
C THR A 127 -56.79 22.80 -4.24
N LYS A 128 -55.75 22.54 -3.43
CA LYS A 128 -55.88 21.72 -2.22
C LYS A 128 -56.77 22.36 -1.15
N ALA A 129 -56.72 23.68 -1.01
CA ALA A 129 -57.59 24.43 -0.12
C ALA A 129 -59.06 24.28 -0.50
N ARG A 130 -59.39 24.38 -1.80
CA ARG A 130 -60.75 24.17 -2.31
C ARG A 130 -61.24 22.74 -2.12
N GLU A 131 -60.38 21.74 -2.33
CA GLU A 131 -60.71 20.32 -2.03
C GLU A 131 -61.06 20.11 -0.55
N LEU A 132 -60.40 20.82 0.35
CA LEU A 132 -60.67 20.80 1.79
C LEU A 132 -61.85 21.70 2.21
N GLY A 133 -62.54 22.34 1.26
CA GLY A 133 -63.66 23.25 1.53
C GLY A 133 -63.24 24.61 2.11
N LEU A 134 -61.94 24.94 2.07
CA LEU A 134 -61.41 26.22 2.50
C LEU A 134 -61.49 27.23 1.35
N ALA A 135 -61.99 28.43 1.64
CA ALA A 135 -62.11 29.53 0.68
C ALA A 135 -61.38 30.78 1.19
N ALA A 136 -60.95 31.65 0.28
CA ALA A 136 -60.34 32.92 0.65
C ALA A 136 -61.32 33.71 1.54
N PRO A 137 -60.86 34.22 2.69
CA PRO A 137 -61.72 34.95 3.61
C PRO A 137 -62.25 36.23 2.97
N GLN A 138 -63.53 36.55 3.21
CA GLN A 138 -64.12 37.80 2.72
C GLN A 138 -63.51 39.01 3.46
N PRO A 139 -63.46 40.20 2.83
CA PRO A 139 -62.94 41.40 3.48
C PRO A 139 -63.69 41.68 4.80
N GLY A 140 -62.98 41.63 5.94
CA GLY A 140 -63.54 41.83 7.29
C GLY A 140 -63.79 40.55 8.11
N GLN A 141 -63.60 39.36 7.54
CA GLN A 141 -63.79 38.07 8.24
C GLN A 141 -62.54 37.59 9.02
N VAL A 142 -61.40 38.26 8.84
CA VAL A 142 -60.13 37.92 9.51
C VAL A 142 -60.01 38.76 10.78
N VAL A 143 -60.36 38.17 11.93
CA VAL A 143 -60.11 38.77 13.24
C VAL A 143 -58.67 38.46 13.64
N HIS A 144 -57.79 39.45 13.54
CA HIS A 144 -56.46 39.36 14.14
C HIS A 144 -56.61 39.55 15.66
N PRO A 145 -56.31 38.55 16.51
CA PRO A 145 -56.23 38.77 17.94
C PRO A 145 -54.99 39.63 18.20
N SER A 146 -55.15 40.95 18.21
CA SER A 146 -54.09 41.88 18.55
C SER A 146 -54.44 42.63 19.82
N ALA A 147 -53.45 42.60 20.73
CA ALA A 147 -53.23 43.46 21.87
C ALA A 147 -54.15 43.29 23.09
N ARG A 148 -53.51 42.76 24.15
CA ARG A 148 -53.87 42.78 25.57
C ARG A 148 -54.86 41.70 26.02
N VAL A 149 -54.28 40.67 26.65
CA VAL A 149 -54.98 39.82 27.62
C VAL A 149 -55.42 40.73 28.76
N ASP A 150 -56.66 41.19 28.75
CA ASP A 150 -57.28 41.71 29.95
C ASP A 150 -57.41 40.54 30.93
N ALA A 151 -56.73 40.68 32.07
CA ALA A 151 -56.51 39.67 33.09
C ALA A 151 -57.77 39.27 33.89
N SER A 152 -58.97 39.33 33.29
CA SER A 152 -60.23 39.17 34.03
C SER A 152 -61.31 38.30 33.35
N ALA A 153 -60.98 37.49 32.33
CA ALA A 153 -61.88 36.44 31.84
C ALA A 153 -61.37 35.05 32.26
N PRO A 154 -62.24 34.13 32.71
CA PRO A 154 -61.82 32.86 33.29
C PRO A 154 -61.20 31.97 32.21
N ALA A 155 -59.99 31.49 32.50
CA ALA A 155 -59.21 30.64 31.62
C ALA A 155 -59.96 29.33 31.31
N LEU A 156 -60.18 29.05 30.02
CA LEU A 156 -60.53 27.73 29.53
C LEU A 156 -59.36 27.18 28.70
N ALA A 157 -58.79 26.11 29.24
CA ALA A 157 -57.84 25.15 28.66
C ALA A 157 -56.41 25.63 28.39
N GLN A 158 -55.51 25.25 29.29
CA GLN A 158 -54.06 25.22 29.08
C GLN A 158 -53.64 23.76 28.81
N ILE A 159 -53.04 23.49 27.64
CA ILE A 159 -52.36 22.22 27.37
C ILE A 159 -50.92 22.35 27.86
N ASN A 160 -50.58 21.59 28.89
CA ASN A 160 -49.21 21.40 29.32
C ASN A 160 -48.56 20.32 28.46
N ALA A 161 -47.56 20.67 27.66
CA ALA A 161 -46.80 19.68 26.88
C ALA A 161 -45.77 18.98 27.79
N PRO A 162 -45.70 17.64 27.77
CA PRO A 162 -44.71 16.92 28.56
C PRO A 162 -43.28 17.18 28.04
N ALA A 163 -42.36 17.41 28.97
CA ALA A 163 -40.94 17.67 28.68
C ALA A 163 -40.30 16.49 27.92
N PRO A 164 -39.39 16.74 26.97
CA PRO A 164 -38.70 15.67 26.26
C PRO A 164 -37.77 14.90 27.22
N PRO A 165 -37.66 13.57 27.09
CA PRO A 165 -36.75 12.79 27.90
C PRO A 165 -35.30 13.15 27.55
N VAL A 166 -34.55 13.50 28.57
CA VAL A 166 -33.08 13.62 28.51
C VAL A 166 -32.53 12.20 28.44
N GLN A 167 -31.82 11.88 27.36
CA GLN A 167 -30.82 10.80 27.31
C GLN A 167 -29.47 11.43 27.01
#